data_AF-A0A077XZS7-F1
#
_entry.id   AF-A0A077XZS7-F1
#
_cell.length_a   1.000
_cell.length_b   1.000
_cell.length_c   1.000
_cell.angle_alpha   90.00
_cell.angle_beta   90.00
_cell.angle_gamma   90.00
#
_symmetry.space_group_name_H-M   'P 1'
#
loop_
_entity.id
_entity.type
_entity.pdbx_description
1 polymer ?
#
loop_
_entity_poly.entity_id
_entity_poly.type
_entity_poly.pdbx_seq_one_letter_code
_entity_poly.pdbx_strand_id
1 'polypeptide(L)'
;MIMTNTALLIGNDINNINKGTSWNDLLISIKNKYHVETLENGRKPFPMLYEEIFLSAIQQQHMDEKELKTFIADAVSNIQQNELHELIRELSVENIMTTNYDFSLAGTHPKEKTSLVNETTYSVFRQYHSLNKTYWHIHGDCNNPFSINLGYEHYCGQLQKMRDYVVNGPNYSASTKIYKASLIRRLQAGRQMALQSWIDLFFTTDIHIFGLSLDFVEIDLWWLLTYRARNKFYKKNTFIKNQIYYYIPHKYVKDSSDKIQLLRANDVKVEIIDEENKSKYYQKIINSIKLKL
;
A
#
# COMPACT_ATOMS: atom_id res chain seq x y z
N MET A 1 24.59 -17.29 9.60
CA MET A 1 23.96 -16.52 8.51
C MET A 1 22.78 -15.80 9.14
N ILE A 2 22.82 -14.48 9.28
CA ILE A 2 21.67 -13.73 9.81
C ILE A 2 20.60 -13.79 8.72
N MET A 3 19.50 -14.52 8.95
CA MET A 3 18.36 -14.46 8.03
C MET A 3 17.90 -13.00 7.97
N THR A 4 18.06 -12.37 6.81
CA THR A 4 17.52 -11.04 6.55
C THR A 4 16.02 -11.16 6.43
N ASN A 5 15.29 -10.66 7.43
CA ASN A 5 13.83 -10.63 7.38
C ASN A 5 13.39 -9.79 6.18
N THR A 6 12.54 -10.35 5.33
CA THR A 6 12.13 -9.76 4.06
C THR A 6 10.61 -9.64 4.00
N ALA A 7 10.13 -8.50 3.52
CA ALA A 7 8.72 -8.21 3.27
C ALA A 7 8.51 -7.72 1.83
N LEU A 8 7.28 -7.89 1.34
CA LEU A 8 6.87 -7.41 0.02
C LEU A 8 5.90 -6.24 0.16
N LEU A 9 5.96 -5.27 -0.74
CA LEU A 9 4.90 -4.27 -0.93
C LEU A 9 4.44 -4.31 -2.38
N ILE A 10 3.19 -4.75 -2.58
CA ILE A 10 2.68 -5.10 -3.90
C ILE A 10 1.50 -4.20 -4.25
N GLY A 11 1.57 -3.54 -5.40
CA GLY A 11 0.48 -2.73 -5.92
C GLY A 11 -0.40 -3.46 -6.95
N ASN A 12 -1.36 -2.73 -7.49
CA ASN A 12 -2.46 -3.30 -8.27
C ASN A 12 -2.07 -3.73 -9.69
N ASP A 13 -0.91 -3.34 -10.22
CA ASP A 13 -0.58 -3.69 -11.61
C ASP A 13 -0.44 -5.21 -11.83
N ILE A 14 -0.20 -5.98 -10.77
CA ILE A 14 -0.18 -7.44 -10.82
C ILE A 14 -1.56 -8.05 -11.11
N ASN A 15 -2.64 -7.35 -10.77
CA ASN A 15 -4.01 -7.75 -11.08
C ASN A 15 -4.30 -7.62 -12.58
N ASN A 16 -3.56 -6.76 -13.29
CA ASN A 16 -3.73 -6.48 -14.72
C ASN A 16 -3.09 -7.52 -15.66
N ILE A 17 -2.63 -8.68 -15.14
CA ILE A 17 -2.18 -9.79 -15.98
C ILE A 17 -3.34 -10.41 -16.75
N ASN A 18 -4.46 -10.59 -16.06
CA ASN A 18 -5.73 -10.95 -16.67
C ASN A 18 -6.46 -9.68 -17.07
N LYS A 19 -7.21 -9.70 -18.18
CA LYS A 19 -8.11 -8.58 -18.51
C LYS A 19 -9.21 -8.50 -17.46
N GLY A 20 -9.07 -7.55 -16.54
CA GLY A 20 -10.09 -7.19 -15.56
C GLY A 20 -10.64 -5.78 -15.80
N THR A 21 -11.58 -5.36 -14.96
CA THR A 21 -12.07 -3.97 -14.93
C THR A 21 -10.92 -3.04 -14.59
N SER A 22 -10.55 -2.16 -15.52
CA SER A 22 -9.54 -1.15 -15.23
C SER A 22 -10.11 -0.10 -14.28
N TRP A 23 -9.25 0.63 -13.57
CA TRP A 23 -9.69 1.78 -12.78
C TRP A 23 -10.42 2.84 -13.61
N ASN A 24 -10.09 2.96 -14.90
CA ASN A 24 -10.81 3.84 -15.82
C ASN A 24 -12.24 3.34 -16.06
N ASP A 25 -12.43 2.03 -16.19
CA ASP A 25 -13.76 1.44 -16.35
C ASP A 25 -14.60 1.61 -15.08
N LEU A 26 -13.98 1.50 -13.90
CA LEU A 26 -14.64 1.77 -12.64
C LEU A 26 -15.04 3.25 -12.52
N LEU A 27 -14.17 4.18 -12.89
CA LEU A 27 -14.49 5.62 -12.93
C LEU A 27 -15.64 5.91 -13.89
N ILE A 28 -15.65 5.33 -15.08
CA ILE A 28 -16.76 5.46 -16.05
C ILE A 28 -18.04 4.90 -15.42
N SER A 29 -17.97 3.75 -14.78
CA SER A 29 -19.13 3.12 -14.12
C SER A 29 -19.68 4.00 -12.99
N ILE A 30 -18.81 4.61 -12.19
CA ILE A 30 -19.19 5.57 -11.14
C ILE A 30 -19.85 6.80 -11.78
N LYS A 31 -19.24 7.40 -12.81
CA LYS A 31 -19.80 8.60 -13.47
C LYS A 31 -21.16 8.33 -14.08
N ASN A 32 -21.32 7.21 -14.77
CA ASN A 32 -22.59 6.80 -15.37
C ASN A 32 -23.65 6.52 -14.30
N LYS A 33 -23.27 5.82 -13.22
CA LYS A 33 -24.19 5.51 -12.12
C LYS A 33 -24.76 6.76 -11.46
N TYR A 34 -23.96 7.82 -11.38
CA TYR A 34 -24.32 9.06 -10.69
C TYR A 34 -24.58 10.24 -11.61
N HIS A 35 -24.71 10.00 -12.92
CA HIS A 35 -25.07 10.99 -13.93
C HIS A 35 -24.15 12.24 -13.94
N VAL A 36 -22.84 12.01 -13.78
CA VAL A 36 -21.79 13.05 -13.82
C VAL A 36 -20.81 12.80 -14.98
N GLU A 37 -21.32 12.31 -16.12
CA GLU A 37 -20.52 11.93 -17.30
C GLU A 37 -19.79 13.14 -17.91
N THR A 38 -20.31 14.35 -17.69
CA THR A 38 -19.73 15.60 -18.21
C THR A 38 -18.44 16.02 -17.49
N LEU A 39 -18.10 15.40 -16.36
CA LEU A 39 -16.85 15.69 -15.66
C LEU A 39 -15.66 15.20 -16.48
N GLU A 40 -14.82 16.11 -16.96
CA GLU A 40 -13.59 15.75 -17.67
C GLU A 40 -12.54 15.21 -16.70
N ASN A 41 -11.77 14.19 -17.08
CA ASN A 41 -10.61 13.76 -16.27
C ASN A 41 -9.48 14.81 -16.33
N GLY A 42 -9.22 15.36 -17.52
CA GLY A 42 -8.19 16.38 -17.74
C GLY A 42 -6.81 15.98 -17.20
N ARG A 43 -6.13 16.92 -16.54
CA ARG A 43 -4.85 16.71 -15.84
C ARG A 43 -5.02 16.49 -14.33
N LYS A 44 -6.25 16.26 -13.86
CA LYS A 44 -6.53 16.11 -12.43
C LYS A 44 -5.89 14.82 -11.92
N PRO A 45 -5.08 14.88 -10.85
CA PRO A 45 -4.60 13.66 -10.22
C PRO A 45 -5.78 12.84 -9.70
N PHE A 46 -5.65 11.52 -9.74
CA PHE A 46 -6.75 10.61 -9.42
C PHE A 46 -7.46 10.92 -8.10
N PRO A 47 -6.76 11.20 -6.97
CA PRO A 47 -7.46 11.49 -5.73
C PRO A 47 -8.32 12.75 -5.77
N MET A 48 -7.92 13.77 -6.54
CA MET A 48 -8.73 14.97 -6.73
C MET A 48 -9.93 14.73 -7.65
N LEU A 49 -9.76 13.89 -8.68
CA LEU A 49 -10.89 13.47 -9.53
C LEU A 49 -11.93 12.68 -8.73
N TYR A 50 -11.48 11.82 -7.80
CA TYR A 50 -12.38 11.14 -6.86
C TYR A 50 -13.18 12.14 -6.03
N GLU A 51 -12.53 13.15 -5.44
CA GLU A 51 -13.23 14.18 -4.65
C GLU A 51 -14.27 14.93 -5.49
N GLU A 52 -13.92 15.31 -6.72
CA GLU A 52 -14.83 16.02 -7.61
C GLU A 52 -16.07 15.19 -7.98
N ILE A 53 -15.87 13.91 -8.33
CA ILE A 53 -16.99 12.98 -8.62
C ILE A 53 -17.87 12.83 -7.39
N PHE A 54 -17.27 12.58 -6.23
CA PHE A 54 -18.00 12.37 -4.98
C PHE A 54 -18.82 13.61 -4.57
N LEU A 55 -18.18 14.79 -4.54
CA LEU A 55 -18.84 16.04 -4.16
C LEU A 55 -19.93 16.45 -5.15
N SER A 56 -19.69 16.25 -6.46
CA SER A 56 -20.70 16.52 -7.49
C SER A 56 -21.92 15.62 -7.32
N ALA A 57 -21.70 14.34 -7.07
CA ALA A 57 -22.77 13.37 -6.89
C ALA A 57 -23.56 13.60 -5.58
N ILE A 58 -22.92 14.04 -4.49
CA ILE A 58 -23.63 14.49 -3.27
C ILE A 58 -24.52 15.69 -3.58
N GLN A 59 -23.99 16.71 -4.25
CA GLN A 59 -24.74 17.95 -4.51
C GLN A 59 -25.94 17.72 -5.43
N GLN A 60 -25.79 16.86 -6.43
CA GLN A 60 -26.82 16.65 -7.46
C GLN A 60 -27.81 15.54 -7.11
N GLN A 61 -27.37 14.50 -6.36
CA GLN A 61 -28.15 13.29 -6.12
C GLN A 61 -28.33 12.93 -4.64
N HIS A 62 -27.85 13.76 -3.71
CA HIS A 62 -27.94 13.52 -2.26
C HIS A 62 -27.36 12.16 -1.80
N MET A 63 -26.33 11.67 -2.48
CA MET A 63 -25.71 10.37 -2.16
C MET A 63 -24.97 10.39 -0.81
N ASP A 64 -24.93 9.24 -0.14
CA ASP A 64 -24.02 8.94 0.97
C ASP A 64 -22.71 8.34 0.44
N GLU A 65 -21.57 8.80 0.97
CA GLU A 65 -20.23 8.25 0.69
C GLU A 65 -20.16 6.74 0.88
N LYS A 66 -20.92 6.23 1.85
CA LYS A 66 -21.03 4.80 2.11
C LYS A 66 -21.42 4.03 0.85
N GLU A 67 -22.36 4.56 0.07
CA GLU A 67 -22.87 3.88 -1.12
C GLU A 67 -21.79 3.80 -2.21
N LEU A 68 -21.10 4.92 -2.46
CA LEU A 68 -20.00 4.98 -3.42
C LEU A 68 -18.88 4.01 -3.03
N LYS A 69 -18.44 4.05 -1.77
CA LYS A 69 -17.38 3.16 -1.28
C LYS A 69 -17.80 1.70 -1.32
N THR A 70 -19.07 1.38 -1.04
CA THR A 70 -19.59 0.00 -1.14
C THR A 70 -19.57 -0.48 -2.59
N PHE A 71 -20.02 0.36 -3.53
CA PHE A 71 -19.97 0.04 -4.96
C PHE A 71 -18.55 -0.25 -5.44
N ILE A 72 -17.58 0.56 -5.00
CA ILE A 72 -16.17 0.34 -5.31
C ILE A 72 -15.68 -0.98 -4.70
N ALA A 73 -15.99 -1.22 -3.42
CA ALA A 73 -15.62 -2.45 -2.72
C ALA A 73 -16.13 -3.70 -3.44
N ASP A 74 -17.40 -3.70 -3.88
CA ASP A 74 -18.00 -4.79 -4.63
C ASP A 74 -17.28 -4.99 -5.97
N ALA A 75 -16.99 -3.91 -6.71
CA ALA A 75 -16.28 -3.99 -7.99
C ALA A 75 -14.89 -4.64 -7.85
N VAL A 76 -14.10 -4.21 -6.85
CA VAL A 76 -12.75 -4.74 -6.64
C VAL A 76 -12.76 -6.14 -6.01
N SER A 77 -13.79 -6.51 -5.24
CA SER A 77 -13.92 -7.85 -4.66
C SER A 77 -14.00 -8.97 -5.71
N ASN A 78 -14.39 -8.62 -6.94
CA ASN A 78 -14.51 -9.55 -8.07
C ASN A 78 -13.18 -9.81 -8.80
N ILE A 79 -12.09 -9.14 -8.40
CA ILE A 79 -10.77 -9.34 -9.01
C ILE A 79 -10.34 -10.80 -8.82
N GLN A 80 -10.01 -11.44 -9.95
CA GLN A 80 -9.61 -12.85 -9.99
C GLN A 80 -8.11 -13.00 -9.80
N GLN A 81 -7.74 -14.10 -9.13
CA GLN A 81 -6.36 -14.50 -8.98
C GLN A 81 -5.72 -14.91 -10.31
N ASN A 82 -4.38 -14.97 -10.31
CA ASN A 82 -3.58 -15.39 -11.45
C ASN A 82 -2.30 -16.09 -10.95
N GLU A 83 -1.53 -16.68 -11.86
CA GLU A 83 -0.31 -17.44 -11.56
C GLU A 83 0.71 -16.66 -10.71
N LEU A 84 0.79 -15.34 -10.84
CA LEU A 84 1.76 -14.54 -10.08
C LEU A 84 1.38 -14.46 -8.60
N HIS A 85 0.08 -14.43 -8.29
CA HIS A 85 -0.40 -14.46 -6.90
C HIS A 85 0.03 -15.75 -6.21
N GLU A 86 -0.04 -16.89 -6.92
CA GLU A 86 0.42 -18.19 -6.42
C GLU A 86 1.94 -18.17 -6.19
N LEU A 87 2.71 -17.73 -7.18
CA LEU A 87 4.18 -17.62 -7.06
C LEU A 87 4.62 -16.72 -5.90
N ILE A 88 3.88 -15.62 -5.63
CA ILE A 88 4.15 -14.75 -4.48
C ILE A 88 3.90 -15.47 -3.15
N ARG A 89 2.81 -16.25 -3.05
CA ARG A 89 2.49 -17.02 -1.84
C ARG A 89 3.54 -18.11 -1.56
N GLU A 90 4.19 -18.64 -2.59
CA GLU A 90 5.26 -19.63 -2.44
C GLU A 90 6.57 -19.06 -1.90
N LEU A 91 6.79 -17.74 -1.97
CA LEU A 91 7.99 -17.12 -1.40
C LEU A 91 8.03 -17.30 0.12
N SER A 92 9.22 -17.59 0.67
CA SER A 92 9.45 -17.73 2.12
C SER A 92 9.50 -16.37 2.85
N VAL A 93 8.53 -15.51 2.58
CA VAL A 93 8.30 -14.22 3.24
C VAL A 93 7.10 -14.30 4.17
N GLU A 94 7.19 -13.72 5.36
CA GLU A 94 6.09 -13.73 6.34
C GLU A 94 5.13 -12.55 6.12
N ASN A 95 5.64 -11.40 5.67
CA ASN A 95 4.88 -10.16 5.61
C ASN A 95 4.71 -9.68 4.17
N ILE A 96 3.45 -9.52 3.73
CA ILE A 96 3.07 -8.98 2.43
C ILE A 96 2.17 -7.77 2.66
N MET A 97 2.65 -6.60 2.27
CA MET A 97 1.89 -5.36 2.25
C MET A 97 1.28 -5.16 0.86
N THR A 98 0.09 -4.57 0.80
CA THR A 98 -0.54 -4.21 -0.45
C THR A 98 -1.38 -2.96 -0.36
N THR A 99 -1.39 -2.21 -1.47
CA THR A 99 -2.31 -1.08 -1.69
C THR A 99 -3.62 -1.54 -2.34
N ASN A 100 -3.74 -2.83 -2.66
CA ASN A 100 -4.91 -3.41 -3.28
C ASN A 100 -6.01 -3.61 -2.23
N TYR A 101 -7.24 -3.40 -2.67
CA TYR A 101 -8.42 -3.54 -1.82
C TYR A 101 -8.95 -4.98 -1.79
N ASP A 102 -8.63 -5.77 -2.81
CA ASP A 102 -9.05 -7.17 -2.97
C ASP A 102 -8.09 -8.14 -2.25
N PHE A 103 -8.51 -9.41 -2.11
CA PHE A 103 -7.76 -10.44 -1.37
C PHE A 103 -7.04 -11.47 -2.26
N SER A 104 -6.81 -11.17 -3.54
CA SER A 104 -6.17 -12.10 -4.49
C SER A 104 -4.78 -12.57 -4.03
N LEU A 105 -3.98 -11.68 -3.42
CA LEU A 105 -2.67 -12.00 -2.85
C LEU A 105 -2.77 -13.05 -1.73
N ALA A 106 -3.79 -12.96 -0.89
CA ALA A 106 -4.01 -13.90 0.22
C ALA A 106 -4.45 -15.29 -0.26
N GLY A 107 -4.97 -15.39 -1.49
CA GLY A 107 -5.44 -16.64 -2.10
C GLY A 107 -6.81 -17.10 -1.63
N THR A 108 -7.20 -16.66 -0.44
CA THR A 108 -8.53 -16.90 0.13
C THR A 108 -9.06 -15.61 0.70
N HIS A 109 -10.37 -15.43 0.58
CA HIS A 109 -11.04 -14.29 1.18
C HIS A 109 -11.06 -14.49 2.71
N PRO A 110 -10.47 -13.58 3.50
CA PRO A 110 -10.38 -13.74 4.94
C PRO A 110 -11.78 -13.63 5.57
N LYS A 111 -12.03 -14.48 6.58
CA LYS A 111 -13.28 -14.45 7.36
C LYS A 111 -13.16 -13.61 8.63
N GLU A 112 -11.95 -13.49 9.16
CA GLU A 112 -11.68 -12.84 10.44
C GLU A 112 -10.57 -11.80 10.30
N LYS A 113 -10.75 -10.64 10.94
CA LYS A 113 -9.71 -9.62 11.07
C LYS A 113 -8.73 -10.05 12.16
N THR A 114 -7.43 -10.05 11.86
CA THR A 114 -6.37 -10.38 12.84
C THR A 114 -5.63 -9.14 13.34
N SER A 115 -6.21 -7.95 13.10
CA SER A 115 -5.61 -6.66 13.44
C SER A 115 -5.61 -6.43 14.96
N LEU A 116 -4.53 -5.85 15.48
CA LEU A 116 -4.43 -5.48 16.90
C LEU A 116 -5.40 -4.36 17.30
N VAL A 117 -5.81 -3.56 16.31
CA VAL A 117 -6.72 -2.44 16.45
C VAL A 117 -7.83 -2.63 15.43
N ASN A 118 -9.09 -2.46 15.86
CA ASN A 118 -10.22 -2.44 14.94
C ASN A 118 -10.33 -1.07 14.26
N GLU A 119 -9.72 -0.96 13.09
CA GLU A 119 -9.76 0.26 12.28
C GLU A 119 -10.96 0.28 11.34
N THR A 120 -11.65 1.41 11.25
CA THR A 120 -12.80 1.61 10.36
C THR A 120 -12.45 2.41 9.10
N THR A 121 -11.48 3.31 9.16
CA THR A 121 -11.18 4.25 8.07
C THR A 121 -9.72 4.15 7.66
N TYR A 122 -8.81 4.59 8.52
CA TYR A 122 -7.38 4.62 8.22
C TYR A 122 -6.70 3.30 8.60
N SER A 123 -5.76 2.85 7.78
CA SER A 123 -5.14 1.52 7.87
C SER A 123 -3.70 1.62 8.36
N VAL A 124 -3.49 1.62 9.67
CA VAL A 124 -2.17 1.54 10.33
C VAL A 124 -1.88 0.12 10.83
N PHE A 125 -2.91 -0.61 11.24
CA PHE A 125 -2.81 -1.94 11.85
C PHE A 125 -3.56 -3.02 11.06
N ARG A 126 -4.32 -2.62 10.03
CA ARG A 126 -5.14 -3.51 9.21
C ARG A 126 -4.32 -4.65 8.60
N GLN A 127 -4.63 -5.85 9.05
CA GLN A 127 -4.02 -7.09 8.60
C GLN A 127 -4.97 -8.28 8.67
N TYR A 128 -4.64 -9.28 7.85
CA TYR A 128 -5.25 -10.60 7.83
C TYR A 128 -4.15 -11.66 7.84
N HIS A 129 -4.35 -12.73 8.59
CA HIS A 129 -3.42 -13.86 8.60
C HIS A 129 -3.99 -15.01 7.76
N SER A 130 -3.21 -15.49 6.81
CA SER A 130 -3.56 -16.62 5.95
C SER A 130 -2.32 -17.39 5.54
N LEU A 131 -2.38 -18.73 5.56
CA LEU A 131 -1.30 -19.63 5.11
C LEU A 131 0.09 -19.28 5.70
N ASN A 132 0.15 -19.04 7.02
CA ASN A 132 1.37 -18.65 7.76
C ASN A 132 2.01 -17.34 7.29
N LYS A 133 1.21 -16.44 6.69
CA LYS A 133 1.63 -15.10 6.29
C LYS A 133 0.67 -14.06 6.82
N THR A 134 1.21 -12.86 7.00
CA THR A 134 0.46 -11.67 7.36
C THR A 134 0.33 -10.77 6.13
N TYR A 135 -0.91 -10.48 5.76
CA TYR A 135 -1.27 -9.59 4.66
C TYR A 135 -1.74 -8.25 5.22
N TRP A 136 -0.98 -7.20 4.95
CA TRP A 136 -1.26 -5.84 5.41
C TRP A 136 -1.92 -5.03 4.28
N HIS A 137 -3.16 -4.62 4.49
CA HIS A 137 -3.90 -3.80 3.52
C HIS A 137 -3.72 -2.33 3.87
N ILE A 138 -2.63 -1.74 3.39
CA ILE A 138 -2.14 -0.44 3.88
C ILE A 138 -3.02 0.73 3.46
N HIS A 139 -3.85 0.55 2.43
CA HIS A 139 -4.80 1.53 1.92
C HIS A 139 -6.27 1.13 2.17
N GLY A 140 -6.53 0.13 3.01
CA GLY A 140 -7.88 -0.41 3.24
C GLY A 140 -8.21 -1.63 2.38
N ASP A 141 -9.41 -2.17 2.56
CA ASP A 141 -9.84 -3.41 1.92
C ASP A 141 -11.36 -3.42 1.62
N CYS A 142 -11.79 -4.32 0.73
CA CYS A 142 -13.20 -4.41 0.30
C CYS A 142 -14.16 -4.95 1.39
N ASN A 143 -13.67 -5.61 2.44
CA ASN A 143 -14.52 -5.99 3.58
C ASN A 143 -14.89 -4.80 4.46
N ASN A 144 -14.18 -3.69 4.33
CA ASN A 144 -14.48 -2.47 5.04
C ASN A 144 -14.45 -1.28 4.08
N PRO A 145 -15.54 -1.05 3.32
CA PRO A 145 -15.60 -0.03 2.27
C PRO A 145 -15.12 1.35 2.72
N PHE A 146 -15.46 1.78 3.94
CA PHE A 146 -15.03 3.06 4.50
C PHE A 146 -13.52 3.25 4.58
N SER A 147 -12.76 2.15 4.61
CA SER A 147 -11.30 2.20 4.64
C SER A 147 -10.61 2.39 3.30
N ILE A 148 -11.36 2.29 2.19
CA ILE A 148 -10.82 2.44 0.84
C ILE A 148 -10.25 3.86 0.66
N ASN A 149 -8.92 3.94 0.55
CA ASN A 149 -8.16 5.18 0.46
C ASN A 149 -7.97 5.64 -1.00
N LEU A 150 -8.94 6.40 -1.54
CA LEU A 150 -8.91 6.92 -2.92
C LEU A 150 -8.82 8.44 -3.03
N GLY A 151 -9.50 9.17 -2.14
CA GLY A 151 -9.60 10.63 -2.15
C GLY A 151 -8.41 11.33 -1.50
N TYR A 152 -8.22 12.60 -1.88
CA TYR A 152 -7.17 13.45 -1.31
C TYR A 152 -7.37 13.67 0.20
N GLU A 153 -8.63 13.79 0.65
CA GLU A 153 -8.97 13.87 2.09
C GLU A 153 -8.50 12.61 2.81
N HIS A 154 -8.78 11.43 2.23
CA HIS A 154 -8.40 10.16 2.84
C HIS A 154 -6.89 10.02 2.99
N TYR A 155 -6.10 10.39 1.97
CA TYR A 155 -4.64 10.36 2.05
C TYR A 155 -4.11 11.27 3.15
N CYS A 156 -4.71 12.45 3.36
CA CYS A 156 -4.34 13.36 4.43
C CYS A 156 -4.66 12.77 5.81
N GLY A 157 -5.85 12.19 5.97
CA GLY A 157 -6.26 11.53 7.21
C GLY A 157 -5.42 10.29 7.54
N GLN A 158 -5.09 9.47 6.53
CA GLN A 158 -4.18 8.32 6.64
C GLN A 158 -2.80 8.78 7.10
N LEU A 159 -2.23 9.80 6.47
CA LEU A 159 -0.95 10.39 6.84
C LEU A 159 -0.96 10.90 8.30
N GLN A 160 -2.05 11.53 8.75
CA GLN A 160 -2.17 11.94 10.15
C GLN A 160 -2.05 10.75 11.10
N LYS A 161 -2.77 9.65 10.84
CA LYS A 161 -2.71 8.44 11.70
C LYS A 161 -1.34 7.78 11.67
N MET A 162 -0.69 7.76 10.51
CA MET A 162 0.69 7.28 10.40
C MET A 162 1.66 8.15 11.21
N ARG A 163 1.51 9.48 11.17
CA ARG A 163 2.33 10.40 11.99
C ARG A 163 2.11 10.19 13.48
N ASP A 164 0.87 9.97 13.90
CA ASP A 164 0.54 9.69 15.30
C ASP A 164 1.23 8.41 15.76
N TYR A 165 1.20 7.34 14.96
CA TYR A 165 1.90 6.10 15.29
C TYR A 165 3.43 6.25 15.34
N VAL A 166 4.01 6.92 14.35
CA VAL A 166 5.46 6.96 14.16
C VAL A 166 6.14 7.99 15.06
N VAL A 167 5.54 9.18 15.21
CA VAL A 167 6.18 10.36 15.80
C VAL A 167 5.63 10.67 17.17
N ASN A 168 4.31 10.83 17.28
CA ASN A 168 3.66 11.37 18.49
C ASN A 168 3.45 10.30 19.56
N GLY A 169 3.14 9.08 19.14
CA GLY A 169 2.64 8.00 19.98
C GLY A 169 1.15 7.78 19.72
N PRO A 170 0.71 6.54 19.51
CA PRO A 170 -0.69 6.28 19.16
C PRO A 170 -1.60 6.48 20.39
N ASN A 171 -2.70 7.22 20.22
CA ASN A 171 -3.66 7.53 21.28
C ASN A 171 -4.87 6.58 21.25
N TYR A 172 -4.64 5.30 21.54
CA TYR A 172 -5.71 4.31 21.70
C TYR A 172 -5.99 4.02 23.17
N SER A 173 -7.18 3.46 23.44
CA SER A 173 -7.59 3.01 24.77
C SER A 173 -6.50 2.13 25.41
N ALA A 174 -6.34 2.25 26.74
CA ALA A 174 -5.39 1.44 27.51
C ALA A 174 -5.63 -0.08 27.42
N SER A 175 -6.85 -0.51 27.06
CA SER A 175 -7.17 -1.92 26.81
C SER A 175 -6.62 -2.47 25.49
N THR A 176 -6.19 -1.58 24.58
CA THR A 176 -5.62 -1.97 23.29
C THR A 176 -4.21 -2.49 23.50
N LYS A 177 -3.91 -3.70 23.00
CA LYS A 177 -2.61 -4.37 23.17
C LYS A 177 -1.55 -3.80 22.21
N ILE A 178 -1.37 -2.48 22.21
CA ILE A 178 -0.34 -1.77 21.43
C ILE A 178 0.58 -0.95 22.33
N TYR A 179 1.78 -0.64 21.86
CA TYR A 179 2.67 0.26 22.58
C TYR A 179 2.19 1.71 22.46
N LYS A 180 2.15 2.44 23.58
CA LYS A 180 1.80 3.88 23.61
C LYS A 180 2.94 4.79 23.15
N ALA A 181 4.18 4.33 23.27
CA ALA A 181 5.33 5.09 22.80
C ALA A 181 5.37 5.08 21.26
N SER A 182 5.75 6.21 20.66
CA SER A 182 5.90 6.31 19.21
C SER A 182 6.93 5.32 18.66
N LEU A 183 6.78 4.89 17.41
CA LEU A 183 7.73 3.97 16.77
C LEU A 183 9.18 4.46 16.88
N ILE A 184 9.43 5.75 16.71
CA ILE A 184 10.81 6.27 16.82
C ILE A 184 11.37 6.09 18.23
N ARG A 185 10.61 6.41 19.28
CA ARG A 185 11.06 6.20 20.67
C ARG A 185 11.29 4.73 20.98
N ARG A 186 10.40 3.88 20.45
CA ARG A 186 10.46 2.41 20.53
C ARG A 186 11.78 1.87 19.93
N LEU A 187 12.10 2.27 18.71
CA LEU A 187 13.34 1.85 18.03
C LEU A 187 14.60 2.39 18.71
N GLN A 188 14.57 3.65 19.20
CA GLN A 188 15.70 4.26 19.92
C GLN A 188 16.03 3.55 21.24
N ALA A 189 15.03 2.95 21.91
CA ALA A 189 15.26 2.20 23.13
C ALA A 189 16.00 0.87 22.90
N GLY A 190 16.17 0.43 21.65
CA GLY A 190 17.00 -0.73 21.28
C GLY A 190 16.49 -2.08 21.79
N ARG A 191 15.26 -2.16 22.30
CA ARG A 191 14.66 -3.43 22.75
C ARG A 191 14.07 -4.16 21.56
N GLN A 192 14.16 -5.49 21.55
CA GLN A 192 13.44 -6.29 20.57
C GLN A 192 11.94 -6.08 20.81
N MET A 193 11.22 -5.64 19.77
CA MET A 193 9.80 -5.30 19.86
C MET A 193 8.99 -6.19 18.95
N ALA A 194 7.81 -6.61 19.42
CA ALA A 194 6.86 -7.26 18.56
C ALA A 194 6.41 -6.30 17.44
N LEU A 195 6.34 -6.82 16.22
CA LEU A 195 5.73 -6.15 15.08
C LEU A 195 4.27 -5.83 15.42
N GLN A 196 3.87 -4.56 15.31
CA GLN A 196 2.48 -4.14 15.56
C GLN A 196 1.81 -3.57 14.33
N SER A 197 2.57 -2.92 13.45
CA SER A 197 2.08 -2.26 12.24
C SER A 197 2.98 -2.58 11.06
N TRP A 198 2.42 -2.59 9.85
CA TRP A 198 3.19 -2.62 8.61
C TRP A 198 4.24 -1.50 8.54
N ILE A 199 4.01 -0.37 9.21
CA ILE A 199 4.95 0.76 9.24
C ILE A 199 6.26 0.39 9.94
N ASP A 200 6.22 -0.52 10.93
CA ASP A 200 7.43 -1.00 11.60
C ASP A 200 8.37 -1.69 10.59
N LEU A 201 7.82 -2.37 9.57
CA LEU A 201 8.60 -3.10 8.54
C LEU A 201 9.52 -2.14 7.79
N PHE A 202 9.06 -0.92 7.49
CA PHE A 202 9.88 0.09 6.79
C PHE A 202 11.17 0.42 7.54
N PHE A 203 11.20 0.28 8.87
CA PHE A 203 12.39 0.59 9.67
C PHE A 203 13.24 -0.63 10.04
N THR A 204 12.73 -1.84 9.82
CA THR A 204 13.28 -3.06 10.45
C THR A 204 13.50 -4.23 9.50
N THR A 205 12.88 -4.21 8.31
CA THR A 205 12.78 -5.38 7.42
C THR A 205 13.15 -4.96 6.00
N ASP A 206 13.87 -5.79 5.24
CA ASP A 206 14.13 -5.48 3.84
C ASP A 206 12.82 -5.52 3.06
N ILE A 207 12.54 -4.52 2.21
CA ILE A 207 11.26 -4.41 1.49
C ILE A 207 11.50 -4.44 -0.02
N HIS A 208 10.77 -5.30 -0.71
CA HIS A 208 10.71 -5.33 -2.18
C HIS A 208 9.37 -4.76 -2.66
N ILE A 209 9.42 -3.62 -3.35
CA ILE A 209 8.25 -2.89 -3.87
C ILE A 209 8.11 -3.15 -5.37
N PHE A 210 6.98 -3.71 -5.80
CA PHE A 210 6.66 -3.92 -7.22
C PHE A 210 5.15 -3.91 -7.47
N GLY A 211 4.73 -3.74 -8.73
CA GLY A 211 3.31 -3.63 -9.09
C GLY A 211 2.63 -2.33 -8.61
N LEU A 212 3.38 -1.43 -7.97
CA LEU A 212 2.94 -0.15 -7.46
C LEU A 212 3.57 0.98 -8.28
N SER A 213 2.75 1.86 -8.87
CA SER A 213 3.25 3.04 -9.58
C SER A 213 4.02 3.94 -8.63
N LEU A 214 3.51 4.14 -7.41
CA LEU A 214 4.06 5.05 -6.41
C LEU A 214 4.19 6.45 -7.02
N ASP A 215 3.07 6.95 -7.53
CA ASP A 215 2.96 8.29 -8.07
C ASP A 215 3.12 9.33 -6.95
N PHE A 216 3.21 10.61 -7.29
CA PHE A 216 3.44 11.65 -6.27
C PHE A 216 2.21 11.93 -5.40
N VAL A 217 1.07 11.31 -5.70
CA VAL A 217 -0.16 11.45 -4.92
C VAL A 217 -0.23 10.50 -3.72
N GLU A 218 0.58 9.45 -3.70
CA GLU A 218 0.78 8.54 -2.57
C GLU A 218 1.62 9.22 -1.47
N ILE A 219 1.13 10.37 -1.01
CA ILE A 219 1.81 11.30 -0.10
C ILE A 219 2.17 10.65 1.24
N ASP A 220 1.41 9.65 1.65
CA ASP A 220 1.59 8.90 2.89
C ASP A 220 2.81 7.96 2.80
N LEU A 221 2.98 7.24 1.70
CA LEU A 221 4.17 6.43 1.40
C LEU A 221 5.41 7.30 1.15
N TRP A 222 5.27 8.39 0.39
CA TRP A 222 6.37 9.35 0.19
C TRP A 222 6.82 10.00 1.49
N TRP A 223 5.87 10.37 2.35
CA TRP A 223 6.19 10.86 3.68
C TRP A 223 6.93 9.81 4.49
N LEU A 224 6.50 8.54 4.47
CA LEU A 224 7.13 7.47 5.24
C LEU A 224 8.58 7.20 4.79
N LEU A 225 8.80 7.08 3.48
CA LEU A 225 10.13 6.92 2.88
C LEU A 225 11.04 8.10 3.26
N THR A 226 10.53 9.32 3.11
CA THR A 226 11.27 10.55 3.43
C THR A 226 11.57 10.66 4.91
N TYR A 227 10.59 10.36 5.77
CA TYR A 227 10.77 10.41 7.21
C TYR A 227 11.79 9.36 7.67
N ARG A 228 11.74 8.13 7.12
CA ARG A 228 12.74 7.09 7.34
C ARG A 228 14.14 7.55 6.93
N ALA A 229 14.32 8.05 5.71
CA ALA A 229 15.61 8.53 5.22
C ALA A 229 16.18 9.69 6.07
N ARG A 230 15.32 10.65 6.47
CA ARG A 230 15.71 11.73 7.39
C ARG A 230 16.13 11.22 8.76
N ASN A 231 15.48 10.18 9.29
CA ASN A 231 15.92 9.56 10.54
C ASN A 231 17.31 8.92 10.39
N LYS A 232 17.57 8.23 9.27
CA LYS A 232 18.86 7.58 8.97
C LYS A 232 19.99 8.59 8.78
N PHE A 233 19.82 9.57 7.89
CA PHE A 233 20.91 10.44 7.46
C PHE A 233 21.00 11.77 8.20
N TYR A 234 19.87 12.44 8.43
CA TYR A 234 19.86 13.75 9.09
C TYR A 234 19.97 13.60 10.61
N LYS A 235 19.13 12.75 11.21
CA LYS A 235 19.19 12.47 12.66
C LYS A 235 20.27 11.45 13.04
N LYS A 236 20.93 10.82 12.06
CA LYS A 236 22.00 9.83 12.25
C LYS A 236 21.61 8.65 13.14
N ASN A 237 20.34 8.24 13.12
CA ASN A 237 19.87 7.08 13.87
C ASN A 237 20.45 5.80 13.27
N THR A 238 21.03 4.94 14.11
CA THR A 238 21.71 3.70 13.69
C THR A 238 20.83 2.45 13.70
N PHE A 239 19.56 2.58 14.12
CA PHE A 239 18.60 1.47 14.15
C PHE A 239 18.06 1.09 12.76
N ILE A 240 18.18 1.97 11.76
CA ILE A 240 17.74 1.70 10.39
C ILE A 240 18.87 1.03 9.61
N LYS A 241 18.81 -0.30 9.52
CA LYS A 241 19.83 -1.13 8.85
C LYS A 241 19.32 -1.86 7.61
N ASN A 242 18.00 -1.95 7.46
CA ASN A 242 17.34 -2.60 6.34
C ASN A 242 17.48 -1.80 5.03
N GLN A 243 17.19 -2.45 3.91
CA GLN A 243 17.20 -1.89 2.57
C GLN A 243 15.81 -2.00 1.92
N ILE A 244 15.41 -0.94 1.20
CA ILE A 244 14.21 -0.93 0.38
C ILE A 244 14.61 -0.99 -1.09
N TYR A 245 13.92 -1.82 -1.87
CA TYR A 245 14.09 -2.01 -3.31
C TYR A 245 12.81 -1.63 -4.03
N TYR A 246 12.91 -0.86 -5.11
CA TYR A 246 11.80 -0.54 -6.01
C TYR A 246 12.12 -1.07 -7.40
N TYR A 247 11.25 -1.93 -7.93
CA TYR A 247 11.42 -2.55 -9.24
C TYR A 247 10.69 -1.75 -10.30
N ILE A 248 11.35 -1.50 -11.43
CA ILE A 248 10.78 -0.77 -12.57
C ILE A 248 11.17 -1.42 -13.91
N PRO A 249 10.26 -1.53 -14.89
CA PRO A 249 10.61 -1.92 -16.25
C PRO A 249 11.52 -0.90 -16.92
N HIS A 250 12.49 -1.35 -17.73
CA HIS A 250 13.42 -0.47 -18.44
C HIS A 250 12.73 0.63 -19.27
N LYS A 251 11.64 0.28 -19.97
CA LYS A 251 10.87 1.22 -20.81
C LYS A 251 10.31 2.45 -20.07
N TYR A 252 10.10 2.37 -18.76
CA TYR A 252 9.57 3.49 -17.96
C TYR A 252 10.64 4.33 -17.27
N VAL A 253 11.93 3.97 -17.40
CA VAL A 253 13.02 4.65 -16.70
C VAL A 253 13.12 6.12 -17.10
N LYS A 254 12.98 6.44 -18.39
CA LYS A 254 13.06 7.82 -18.90
C LYS A 254 11.94 8.69 -18.32
N ASP A 255 10.70 8.20 -18.42
CA ASP A 255 9.51 8.93 -18.00
C ASP A 255 9.38 9.00 -16.46
N SER A 256 10.01 8.06 -15.74
CA SER A 256 10.05 8.03 -14.27
C SER A 256 11.33 8.63 -13.68
N SER A 257 12.10 9.40 -14.45
CA SER A 257 13.43 9.90 -14.03
C SER A 257 13.38 10.72 -12.73
N ASP A 258 12.39 11.59 -12.56
CA ASP A 258 12.21 12.37 -11.33
C ASP A 258 11.87 11.48 -10.12
N LYS A 259 10.95 10.53 -10.29
CA LYS A 259 10.61 9.54 -9.26
C LYS A 259 11.82 8.70 -8.85
N ILE A 260 12.62 8.25 -9.82
CA ILE A 260 13.84 7.47 -9.56
C ILE A 260 14.86 8.29 -8.76
N GLN A 261 15.04 9.57 -9.09
CA GLN A 261 15.93 10.46 -8.33
C GLN A 261 15.44 10.63 -6.88
N LEU A 262 14.14 10.84 -6.69
CA LEU A 262 13.53 10.93 -5.36
C LEU A 262 13.67 9.63 -4.57
N LEU A 263 13.43 8.47 -5.18
CA LEU A 263 13.61 7.17 -4.53
C LEU A 263 15.06 6.99 -4.03
N ARG A 264 16.04 7.31 -4.87
CA ARG A 264 17.47 7.22 -4.51
C ARG A 264 17.82 8.17 -3.36
N ALA A 265 17.32 9.40 -3.40
CA ALA A 265 17.50 10.36 -2.30
C ALA A 265 16.88 9.86 -0.97
N ASN A 266 15.85 9.01 -1.06
CA ASN A 266 15.17 8.39 0.08
C ASN A 266 15.73 7.02 0.48
N ASP A 267 16.98 6.70 0.13
CA ASP A 267 17.65 5.44 0.48
C ASP A 267 17.00 4.19 -0.15
N VAL A 268 16.26 4.35 -1.25
CA VAL A 268 15.65 3.24 -1.99
C VAL A 268 16.54 2.84 -3.18
N LYS A 269 16.87 1.55 -3.28
CA LYS A 269 17.56 0.99 -4.43
C LYS A 269 16.57 0.74 -5.55
N VAL A 270 16.86 1.25 -6.73
CA VAL A 270 16.00 1.06 -7.91
C VAL A 270 16.56 -0.07 -8.76
N GLU A 271 15.81 -1.15 -8.89
CA GLU A 271 16.14 -2.33 -9.67
C GLU A 271 15.43 -2.23 -11.03
N ILE A 272 16.22 -2.14 -12.10
CA ILE A 272 15.71 -2.01 -13.47
C ILE A 272 15.69 -3.39 -14.11
N ILE A 273 14.52 -3.85 -14.55
CA ILE A 273 14.38 -5.12 -15.26
C ILE A 273 14.05 -4.84 -16.72
N ASP A 274 14.89 -5.36 -17.61
CA ASP A 274 14.66 -5.33 -19.04
C ASP A 274 13.82 -6.56 -19.45
N GLU A 275 12.50 -6.36 -19.46
CA GLU A 275 11.51 -7.34 -19.88
C GLU A 275 10.20 -6.63 -20.26
N GLU A 276 9.79 -6.78 -21.51
CA GLU A 276 8.58 -6.11 -22.00
C GLU A 276 7.30 -6.90 -21.68
N ASN A 277 7.40 -8.23 -21.61
CA ASN A 277 6.25 -9.07 -21.27
C ASN A 277 5.95 -8.96 -19.77
N LYS A 278 4.75 -8.48 -19.43
CA LYS A 278 4.36 -8.19 -18.04
C LYS A 278 4.46 -9.41 -17.12
N SER A 279 3.99 -10.59 -17.54
CA SER A 279 4.10 -11.82 -16.74
C SER A 279 5.56 -12.20 -16.50
N LYS A 280 6.39 -12.23 -17.56
CA LYS A 280 7.82 -12.53 -17.44
C LYS A 280 8.57 -11.51 -16.59
N TYR A 281 8.19 -10.22 -16.65
CA TYR A 281 8.78 -9.16 -15.84
C TYR A 281 8.60 -9.45 -14.35
N TYR A 282 7.37 -9.76 -13.92
CA TYR A 282 7.11 -10.11 -12.52
C TYR A 282 7.72 -11.46 -12.12
N GLN A 283 7.73 -12.46 -13.00
CA GLN A 283 8.42 -13.73 -12.74
C GLN A 283 9.93 -13.51 -12.50
N LYS A 284 10.60 -12.63 -13.27
CA LYS A 284 12.01 -12.25 -13.03
C LYS A 284 12.20 -11.61 -11.65
N ILE A 285 11.29 -10.73 -11.22
CA ILE A 285 11.33 -10.10 -9.89
C ILE A 285 11.19 -11.16 -8.80
N ILE A 286 10.16 -12.00 -8.88
CA ILE A 286 9.88 -13.05 -7.90
C ILE A 286 11.08 -14.01 -7.79
N ASN A 287 11.65 -14.43 -8.91
CA ASN A 287 12.85 -15.28 -8.93
C ASN A 287 14.08 -14.57 -8.32
N SER A 288 14.28 -13.29 -8.60
CA SER A 288 15.35 -12.49 -8.00
C SER A 288 15.21 -12.39 -6.47
N ILE A 289 13.98 -12.22 -5.97
CA ILE A 289 13.68 -12.21 -4.54
C ILE A 289 13.93 -13.59 -3.95
N LYS A 290 13.43 -14.66 -4.59
CA LYS A 290 13.61 -16.04 -4.14
C LYS A 290 15.07 -16.44 -3.96
N LEU A 291 15.97 -15.92 -4.81
CA LEU A 291 17.42 -16.15 -4.70
C LEU A 291 18.08 -15.39 -3.53
N LYS A 292 17.41 -14.40 -2.93
CA LYS A 292 17.89 -13.59 -1.81
C LYS A 292 17.34 -14.03 -0.44
N LEU A 293 16.32 -14.89 -0.43
CA LEU A 293 15.72 -15.48 0.78
C LEU A 293 16.55 -16.66 1.28
#